data_AF-A0A838H737-F1
#
_entry.id   AF-A0A838H737-F1
#
_cell.length_a   1.000
_cell.length_b   1.000
_cell.length_c   1.000
_cell.angle_alpha   90.00
_cell.angle_beta   90.00
_cell.angle_gamma   90.00
#
_symmetry.space_group_name_H-M   'P 1'
#
loop_
_entity.id
_entity.type
_entity.pdbx_description
1 polymer ?
#
loop_
_entity_poly.entity_id
_entity_poly.type
_entity_poly.pdbx_seq_one_letter_code
_entity_poly.pdbx_strand_id
1 'polypeptide(L)' 'TWGGPPLTPKAGKNRLHFDLAPPVHGDQQAEVARLTSLGATRIDIGQVDVDSVVLADPDDNEFCVLGPR' A
#
# COMPACT_ATOMS: atom_id res chain seq x y z
N THR A 1 -14.25 -15.83 -4.23
CA THR A 1 -13.31 -15.35 -3.20
C THR A 1 -12.14 -14.71 -3.89
N TRP A 2 -11.64 -13.57 -3.42
CA TRP A 2 -10.46 -12.86 -3.96
C TRP A 2 -9.14 -13.58 -3.64
N GLY A 3 -9.07 -14.90 -3.81
CA GLY A 3 -7.99 -15.75 -3.29
C GLY A 3 -7.23 -16.54 -4.35
N GLY A 4 -7.37 -16.18 -5.63
CA GLY A 4 -6.60 -16.77 -6.72
C GLY A 4 -5.39 -15.90 -7.05
N PRO A 5 -4.33 -16.46 -7.67
CA PRO A 5 -3.23 -15.66 -8.18
C PRO A 5 -3.76 -14.62 -9.21
N PRO A 6 -3.08 -13.48 -9.36
CA PRO A 6 -3.50 -12.45 -10.30
C PRO A 6 -3.66 -13.04 -11.71
N LEU A 7 -4.76 -12.68 -12.38
CA LEU A 7 -5.10 -13.22 -13.71
C LEU A 7 -4.05 -12.87 -14.77
N THR A 8 -3.32 -11.78 -14.56
CA THR A 8 -2.26 -11.28 -15.45
C THR A 8 -1.07 -10.84 -14.60
N PRO A 9 0.15 -11.32 -14.87
CA PRO A 9 1.35 -10.84 -14.21
C PRO A 9 1.56 -9.34 -14.45
N LYS A 10 1.96 -8.62 -13.41
CA LYS A 10 2.23 -7.19 -13.48
C LYS A 10 3.47 -6.90 -14.35
N ALA A 11 3.38 -5.88 -15.21
CA ALA A 11 4.46 -5.45 -16.09
C ALA A 11 5.04 -4.09 -15.65
N GLY A 12 6.13 -4.13 -14.88
CA GLY A 12 6.79 -2.92 -14.37
C GLY A 12 5.94 -2.16 -13.33
N LYS A 13 6.36 -0.94 -12.97
CA LYS A 13 5.70 -0.12 -11.95
C LYS A 13 4.31 0.35 -12.41
N ASN A 14 3.36 0.45 -11.47
CA ASN A 14 2.06 1.05 -11.76
C ASN A 14 2.20 2.50 -12.23
N ARG A 15 1.45 2.86 -13.28
CA ARG A 15 1.41 4.24 -13.81
C ARG A 15 0.53 5.18 -12.96
N LEU A 16 -0.29 4.60 -12.10
CA LEU A 16 -1.12 5.32 -11.14
C LEU A 16 -0.47 5.25 -9.77
N HIS A 17 -0.54 6.36 -9.05
CA HIS A 17 -0.14 6.45 -7.66
C HIS A 17 -1.41 6.50 -6.82
N PHE A 18 -1.67 5.46 -6.04
CA PHE A 18 -2.84 5.38 -5.19
C PHE A 18 -2.47 5.76 -3.75
N ASP A 19 -3.05 6.86 -3.27
CA ASP A 19 -2.81 7.36 -1.91
C ASP A 19 -4.03 7.06 -1.03
N LEU A 20 -3.79 6.35 0.08
CA LEU A 20 -4.78 6.03 1.10
C LEU A 20 -4.57 6.93 2.31
N ALA A 21 -5.58 7.74 2.62
CA ALA A 21 -5.61 8.51 3.86
C ALA A 21 -6.13 7.61 4.99
N PRO A 22 -5.44 7.56 6.16
CA PRO A 22 -6.01 6.96 7.35
C PRO A 22 -7.36 7.62 7.72
N PRO A 23 -8.20 6.95 8.53
CA PRO A 23 -9.41 7.56 9.09
C PRO A 23 -9.13 8.89 9.78
N VAL A 24 -10.15 9.74 9.94
CA VAL A 24 -10.03 11.00 10.68
C VAL A 24 -9.58 10.70 12.12
N HIS A 25 -8.49 11.33 12.57
CA HIS A 25 -7.78 11.04 13.83
C HIS A 25 -7.18 9.62 13.93
N GLY A 26 -7.07 8.92 12.81
CA GLY A 26 -6.46 7.60 12.72
C GLY A 26 -4.94 7.67 12.77
N ASP A 27 -4.33 6.59 13.26
CA ASP A 27 -2.89 6.39 13.26
C ASP A 27 -2.45 5.68 11.98
N GLN A 28 -1.45 6.25 11.30
CA GLN A 28 -0.85 5.65 10.10
C GLN A 28 -0.28 4.27 10.40
N GLN A 29 0.35 4.06 11.56
CA GLN A 29 0.96 2.76 11.87
C GLN A 29 -0.11 1.69 12.12
N ALA A 30 -1.19 2.04 12.81
CA ALA A 30 -2.35 1.16 12.97
C ALA A 30 -2.97 0.78 11.62
N GLU A 31 -3.12 1.72 10.69
CA GLU A 31 -3.68 1.44 9.37
C GLU A 31 -2.74 0.55 8.53
N VAL A 32 -1.44 0.82 8.58
CA VAL A 32 -0.47 -0.06 7.93
C VAL A 32 -0.52 -1.46 8.52
N ALA A 33 -0.58 -1.61 9.86
CA ALA A 33 -0.68 -2.91 10.50
C ALA A 33 -1.95 -3.66 10.09
N ARG A 34 -3.09 -2.96 9.99
CA ARG A 34 -4.35 -3.51 9.51
C ARG A 34 -4.22 -4.02 8.07
N LEU A 35 -3.66 -3.22 7.17
CA LEU A 35 -3.48 -3.59 5.77
C LEU A 35 -2.50 -4.76 5.61
N THR A 36 -1.42 -4.79 6.39
CA THR A 36 -0.51 -5.95 6.41
C THR A 36 -1.21 -7.22 6.88
N SER A 37 -2.09 -7.13 7.90
CA SER A 37 -2.87 -8.29 8.34
C SER A 37 -3.84 -8.83 7.27
N LEU A 38 -4.19 -8.00 6.28
CA LEU A 38 -5.03 -8.36 5.14
C LEU A 38 -4.22 -8.87 3.92
N GLY A 39 -2.88 -8.91 4.03
CA GLY A 39 -2.00 -9.45 2.98
C GLY A 39 -1.15 -8.41 2.27
N ALA A 40 -1.22 -7.13 2.64
CA ALA A 40 -0.34 -6.12 2.06
C ALA A 40 1.11 -6.27 2.58
N THR A 41 2.09 -6.02 1.73
CA THR A 41 3.52 -6.11 2.08
C THR A 41 4.16 -4.73 2.02
N ARG A 42 4.98 -4.36 3.02
CA ARG A 42 5.79 -3.13 2.95
C ARG A 42 6.86 -3.26 1.87
N ILE A 43 6.97 -2.26 1.01
CA ILE A 43 7.95 -2.23 -0.08
C ILE A 43 8.71 -0.91 -0.11
N ASP A 44 9.90 -0.96 -0.67
CA ASP A 44 10.69 0.23 -0.98
C ASP A 44 10.72 0.44 -2.50
N ILE A 45 10.32 1.62 -2.97
CA ILE A 45 10.36 2.01 -4.39
C ILE A 45 11.24 3.26 -4.60
N GLY A 46 12.13 3.56 -3.65
CA GLY A 46 13.06 4.67 -3.70
C GLY A 46 12.47 6.00 -3.22
N GLN A 47 11.46 5.95 -2.34
CA GLN A 47 10.99 7.16 -1.67
C GLN A 47 12.05 7.68 -0.69
N VAL A 48 12.30 8.99 -0.73
CA VAL A 48 13.23 9.68 0.15
C VAL A 48 12.51 10.91 0.69
N ASP A 49 12.58 11.11 2.00
CA ASP A 49 12.07 12.32 2.68
C ASP A 49 10.55 12.54 2.53
N VAL A 50 9.76 11.45 2.65
CA VAL A 50 8.28 11.53 2.65
C VAL A 50 7.71 10.81 3.88
N ASP A 51 6.65 11.38 4.45
CA ASP A 51 5.96 10.83 5.62
C ASP A 51 5.00 9.68 5.27
N SER A 52 4.89 9.29 4.00
CA SER A 52 4.03 8.18 3.57
C SER A 52 4.74 6.82 3.66
N VAL A 53 3.96 5.77 3.96
CA VAL A 53 4.44 4.38 3.95
C VAL A 53 3.94 3.68 2.70
N VAL A 54 4.84 3.02 1.96
CA VAL A 54 4.47 2.31 0.72
C VAL A 54 4.24 0.83 0.98
N LEU A 55 3.11 0.34 0.46
CA LEU A 55 2.68 -1.06 0.51
C LEU A 55 2.41 -1.58 -0.90
N ALA A 56 2.55 -2.89 -1.08
CA ALA A 56 2.00 -3.64 -2.19
C ALA A 56 0.83 -4.49 -1.71
N ASP A 57 -0.25 -4.58 -2.49
CA ASP A 57 -1.28 -5.60 -2.27
C ASP A 57 -0.78 -7.01 -2.71
N PRO A 58 -1.54 -8.08 -2.48
CA PRO A 58 -1.17 -9.44 -2.89
C PRO A 58 -0.96 -9.64 -4.40
N ASP A 59 -1.43 -8.70 -5.23
CA ASP A 59 -1.28 -8.70 -6.69
C ASP A 59 -0.12 -7.79 -7.14
N ASP A 60 0.78 -7.42 -6.22
CA ASP A 60 1.91 -6.51 -6.39
C ASP A 60 1.53 -5.05 -6.74
N ASN A 61 0.30 -4.60 -6.54
CA ASN A 61 -0.06 -3.21 -6.81
C ASN A 61 0.45 -2.27 -5.70
N GLU A 62 1.26 -1.27 -6.06
CA GLU A 62 1.80 -0.32 -5.08
C GLU A 62 0.78 0.76 -4.72
N PHE A 63 0.76 1.12 -3.44
CA PHE A 63 0.01 2.26 -2.93
C PHE A 63 0.68 2.84 -1.68
N CYS A 64 0.37 4.10 -1.38
CA CYS A 64 0.90 4.81 -0.22
C CYS A 64 -0.17 4.96 0.86
N VAL A 65 0.24 4.83 2.12
CA VAL A 65 -0.56 5.24 3.27
C VAL A 65 -0.02 6.59 3.74
N LEU A 66 -0.83 7.62 3.62
CA LEU A 66 -0.46 8.98 4.01
C LEU A 66 -0.31 9.10 5.53
N GLY A 67 0.50 10.06 5.97
CA GLY A 67 0.55 10.46 7.37
C GLY A 67 -0.79 11.07 7.84
N PRO A 68 -1.01 11.18 9.17
CA PRO A 68 -2.16 11.88 9.71
C PRO A 68 -2.21 13.33 9.21
N ARG A 69 -3.43 13.82 8.96
CA ARG A 69 -3.72 15.21 8.56
C ARG A 69 -4.10 16.08 9.74
#